data_AF-A0A838Q4E2-F1
#
_entry.id   AF-A0A838Q4E2-F1
#
_cell.length_a   1.000
_cell.length_b   1.000
_cell.length_c   1.000
_cell.angle_alpha   90.00
_cell.angle_beta   90.00
_cell.angle_gamma   90.00
#
_symmetry.space_group_name_H-M   'P 1'
#
loop_
_entity.id
_entity.type
_entity.pdbx_description
1 polymer ?
#
loop_
_entity_poly.entity_id
_entity_poly.type
_entity_poly.pdbx_seq_one_letter_code
_entity_poly.pdbx_strand_id
1 'polypeptide(L)' 'MLEELRNRIKAVPFVPFSIFVADGREFPVPHPDHILVTSKGLVVIENDEGLLDILPSLFLSGIRSQASAA' A
#
# COMPACT_ATOMS: atom_id res chain seq x y z
N MET A 1 -7.93 7.30 -5.38
CA MET A 1 -6.84 6.75 -4.54
C MET A 1 -7.24 5.44 -3.85
N LEU A 2 -8.25 5.41 -2.97
CA LEU A 2 -8.66 4.17 -2.29
C LEU A 2 -9.11 3.04 -3.23
N GLU A 3 -9.87 3.38 -4.27
CA GLU A 3 -10.32 2.38 -5.27
C GLU A 3 -9.15 1.81 -6.06
N GLU A 4 -8.22 2.66 -6.49
CA GLU A 4 -6.96 2.24 -7.13
C GLU A 4 -6.17 1.27 -6.23
N LEU A 5 -6.04 1.59 -4.95
CA LEU A 5 -5.36 0.75 -3.97
C LEU A 5 -6.05 -0.62 -3.83
N ARG A 6 -7.39 -0.64 -3.73
CA ARG A 6 -8.18 -1.89 -3.69
C ARG A 6 -8.03 -2.71 -4.96
N ASN A 7 -7.99 -2.06 -6.12
CA ASN A 7 -7.81 -2.74 -7.41
C ASN A 7 -6.44 -3.40 -7.50
N ARG A 8 -5.38 -2.74 -7.02
CA ARG A 8 -4.01 -3.29 -6.98
C ARG A 8 -3.88 -4.47 -6.02
N ILE A 9 -4.50 -4.38 -4.83
CA ILE A 9 -4.51 -5.48 -3.86
C ILE A 9 -5.22 -6.72 -4.42
N LYS A 10 -6.28 -6.52 -5.21
CA LYS A 10 -7.06 -7.60 -5.83
C LYS A 10 -6.53 -8.04 -7.19
N ALA A 11 -5.49 -7.40 -7.71
CA ALA A 11 -4.96 -7.71 -9.04
C ALA A 11 -4.39 -9.13 -9.07
N VAL A 12 -4.66 -9.85 -10.17
CA VAL A 12 -4.12 -11.19 -10.41
C VAL A 12 -3.47 -11.19 -11.80
N PRO A 13 -2.13 -11.36 -11.90
CA PRO A 13 -1.19 -11.52 -10.78
C PRO A 13 -1.05 -10.22 -9.96
N PHE A 14 -0.76 -10.38 -8.67
CA PHE A 14 -0.40 -9.26 -7.82
C PHE A 14 0.94 -8.68 -8.26
N VAL A 15 1.04 -7.35 -8.28
CA VAL A 15 2.29 -6.64 -8.59
C VAL A 15 2.66 -5.78 -7.38
N PRO A 16 3.84 -6.01 -6.76
CA PRO A 16 4.31 -5.21 -5.64
C PRO A 16 4.33 -3.71 -5.95
N PHE A 17 4.05 -2.89 -4.94
CA PHE A 17 4.03 -1.44 -5.08
C PHE A 17 4.40 -0.75 -3.78
N SER A 18 4.78 0.52 -3.87
CA SER A 18 5.02 1.40 -2.73
C SER A 18 3.94 2.48 -2.65
N ILE A 19 3.56 2.82 -1.42
CA ILE A 19 2.66 3.93 -1.09
C ILE A 19 3.51 5.10 -0.57
N PHE A 20 3.23 6.29 -1.10
CA PHE A 20 3.88 7.52 -0.67
C PHE A 20 2.89 8.37 0.12
N VAL A 21 3.36 9.03 1.17
CA VAL A 21 2.60 10.03 1.91
C VAL A 21 3.17 11.43 1.72
N ALA A 22 2.36 12.47 1.97
CA ALA A 22 2.76 13.87 1.78
C ALA A 22 4.01 14.29 2.58
N ASP A 23 4.25 13.63 3.71
CA ASP A 23 5.40 13.82 4.59
C ASP A 23 6.71 13.19 4.04
N GLY A 24 6.66 12.58 2.85
CA GLY A 24 7.84 12.01 2.18
C GLY A 24 8.18 10.57 2.57
N ARG A 25 7.42 9.96 3.51
CA ARG A 25 7.59 8.54 3.86
C ARG A 25 7.08 7.62 2.75
N GLU A 26 7.73 6.48 2.63
CA GLU A 26 7.42 5.41 1.69
C GLU A 26 7.10 4.13 2.46
N PHE A 27 6.04 3.43 2.04
CA PHE A 27 5.58 2.18 2.63
C PHE A 27 5.52 1.11 1.52
N PRO A 28 6.49 0.18 1.48
CA PRO A 28 6.48 -0.90 0.50
C PRO A 28 5.40 -1.94 0.83
N VAL A 29 4.78 -2.48 -0.20
CA VAL A 29 3.78 -3.55 -0.12
C VAL A 29 4.27 -4.71 -1.00
N PRO A 30 5.08 -5.63 -0.46
CA PRO A 30 5.67 -6.73 -1.22
C PRO A 30 4.66 -7.85 -1.54
N HIS A 31 3.59 -7.99 -0.74
CA HIS A 31 2.55 -9.01 -0.89
C HIS A 31 1.18 -8.42 -0.51
N PRO A 32 0.05 -8.88 -1.10
CA PRO A 32 -1.28 -8.35 -0.77
C PRO A 32 -1.67 -8.54 0.70
N ASP A 33 -1.11 -9.54 1.39
CA ASP A 33 -1.36 -9.77 2.82
C ASP A 33 -0.74 -8.72 3.74
N HIS A 34 0.27 -7.97 3.26
CA HIS A 34 0.90 -6.90 4.04
C HIS A 34 0.07 -5.62 4.08
N ILE A 35 -1.12 -5.59 3.46
CA ILE A 35 -1.93 -4.39 3.38
C ILE A 35 -3.41 -4.67 3.59
N LEU A 36 -4.06 -3.82 4.38
CA LEU A 36 -5.50 -3.82 4.57
C LEU A 36 -6.07 -2.42 4.34
N VAL A 37 -7.09 -2.32 3.49
CA VAL A 37 -7.87 -1.09 3.29
C VAL A 37 -9.22 -1.26 3.94
N THR A 38 -9.43 -0.55 5.05
CA THR A 38 -10.70 -0.60 5.79
C THR A 38 -11.82 0.14 5.06
N SER A 39 -13.07 -0.15 5.41
CA SER A 39 -14.24 0.58 4.91
C SER A 39 -14.25 2.06 5.32
N LYS A 40 -13.51 2.44 6.38
CA LYS A 40 -13.39 3.81 6.89
C LYS A 40 -12.27 4.62 6.20
N GLY A 41 -11.60 4.05 5.19
CA GLY A 41 -10.52 4.75 4.49
C GLY A 41 -9.19 4.78 5.25
N LEU A 42 -9.00 3.90 6.24
CA LEU A 42 -7.69 3.63 6.82
C LEU A 42 -6.97 2.57 6.00
N VAL A 43 -5.68 2.79 5.78
CA VAL A 43 -4.74 1.85 5.17
C VAL A 43 -3.81 1.36 6.27
N VAL A 44 -3.81 0.06 6.51
CA VAL A 44 -2.91 -0.62 7.45
C VAL A 44 -1.85 -1.34 6.64
N ILE A 45 -0.59 -1.15 6.97
CA ILE A 45 0.55 -1.75 6.27
C ILE A 45 1.42 -2.44 7.30
N GLU A 46 1.76 -3.70 7.06
CA GLU A 46 2.69 -4.48 7.88
C GLU A 46 4.07 -4.49 7.22
N ASN A 47 5.10 -4.07 7.97
CA ASN A 47 6.49 -4.16 7.52
C ASN A 47 7.12 -5.53 7.81
N ASP A 48 8.33 -5.79 7.30
CA ASP A 48 9.03 -7.06 7.52
C ASP A 48 9.39 -7.36 8.99
N GLU A 49 9.27 -6.37 9.88
CA GLU A 49 9.49 -6.52 11.33
C GLU A 49 8.18 -6.83 12.08
N GLY A 50 7.04 -6.93 11.38
CA GLY A 50 5.72 -7.16 11.96
C GLY A 50 5.10 -5.92 12.63
N LEU A 51 5.64 -4.73 12.35
CA LEU A 51 5.07 -3.46 12.82
C LEU A 51 3.98 -2.97 11.87
N LEU A 52 2.92 -2.40 12.46
CA LEU A 52 1.76 -1.90 11.72
C LEU A 52 1.78 -0.37 11.61
N ASP A 53 1.80 0.13 10.39
CA ASP A 53 1.55 1.53 10.06
C ASP A 53 0.06 1.73 9.72
N ILE A 54 -0.61 2.64 10.43
CA ILE A 54 -2.02 2.96 10.21
C ILE A 54 -2.12 4.38 9.66
N LEU A 55 -2.51 4.49 8.39
CA LEU A 55 -2.50 5.73 7.63
C LEU A 55 -3.91 6.07 7.13
N PRO A 56 -4.43 7.28 7.40
CA PRO A 56 -5.61 7.76 6.71
C PRO A 56 -5.32 7.94 5.22
N SER A 57 -6.22 7.47 4.35
CA SER A 57 -6.02 7.51 2.90
C SER A 57 -5.85 8.92 2.32
N LEU A 58 -6.28 9.94 3.07
CA LEU A 58 -6.14 11.35 2.72
C LEU A 58 -4.68 11.84 2.71
N PHE A 59 -3.78 11.15 3.44
CA PHE A 59 -2.36 11.49 3.47
C PHE A 59 -1.56 10.84 2.35
N LEU A 60 -2.16 9.95 1.57
CA LEU A 60 -1.49 9.29 0.46
C LEU A 60 -1.29 10.27 -0.69
N SER A 61 -0.04 10.49 -1.05
CA SER A 61 0.37 11.37 -2.15
C SER A 61 0.59 10.61 -3.46
N GLY A 62 0.83 9.29 -3.39
CA GLY A 62 1.04 8.48 -4.60
C GLY A 62 1.15 6.99 -4.35
N ILE A 63 1.07 6.23 -5.45
CA ILE A 63 1.30 4.78 -5.50
C ILE A 63 2.22 4.53 -6.70
N ARG A 64 3.32 3.79 -6.49
CA ARG A 64 4.25 3.41 -7.57
C ARG A 64 4.41 1.89 -7.59
N SER A 65 4.16 1.27 -8.74
CA SER A 65 4.50 -0.14 -8.91
C SER A 65 6.01 -0.33 -8.82
N GLN A 66 6.44 -1.36 -8.11
CA GLN A 66 7.83 -1.80 -8.16
C GLN A 66 8.03 -2.58 -9.46
N ALA A 67 9.09 -2.29 -10.20
CA ALA A 67 9.48 -3.16 -11.29
C ALA A 67 9.86 -4.51 -10.67
N SER A 68 9.19 -5.58 -11.08
CA SER A 68 9.69 -6.92 -10.81
C SER A 68 11.09 -6.98 -11.38
N ALA A 69 12.10 -7.15 -10.52
CA ALA A 69 13.44 -7.46 -11.01
C ALA A 69 13.31 -8.71 -11.89
N ALA A 70 13.61 -8.56 -13.17
CA ALA A 70 13.66 -9.65 -14.14
C ALA A 70 14.96 -10.44 -13.99
#